data_AF-A0A3B8SPH4-F1
#
_entry.id   AF-A0A3B8SPH4-F1
#
_cell.length_a   1.000
_cell.length_b   1.000
_cell.length_c   1.000
_cell.angle_alpha   90.00
_cell.angle_beta   90.00
_cell.angle_gamma   90.00
#
_symmetry.space_group_name_H-M   'P 1'
#
loop_
_entity.id
_entity.type
_entity.pdbx_description
1 polymer ?
#
loop_
_entity_poly.entity_id
_entity_poly.type
_entity_poly.pdbx_seq_one_letter_code
_entity_poly.pdbx_strand_id
1 'polypeptide(L)'
;MARLAHFLMASEWRAALIASGLLFLPLLSWAGASVVALYALRRGLDKSRLVTLIPLLVASVMAFGFGDSAMLLVLVITVVLAAVLHRTLSWLSVLMVGLGISLALVFLVGALYEETLKGLVAAIKEVVAAPAQLSALGVDGPTVDAWMASLSVGALSFVHMVSAIFALTFARALQAQAFNPGGFKTEFEAVILPPVFAVGCLVLAATGFLIDPWMLRFSPVGALPLMFAGIALVHGLTGMRESRGLIIMFYTALVFFTPYLLLLLALLAVIDAFVDFRTRAQKEPPEDEDE
;
A
#
# COMPACT_ATOMS: atom_id res chain seq x y z
N MET A 1 -12.41 1.28 -18.38
CA MET A 1 -11.56 0.30 -17.67
C MET A 1 -11.43 -1.03 -18.41
N ALA A 2 -12.50 -1.79 -18.70
CA ALA A 2 -12.37 -3.04 -19.49
C ALA A 2 -11.71 -2.85 -20.89
N ARG A 3 -12.12 -1.80 -21.63
CA ARG A 3 -11.47 -1.41 -22.90
C ARG A 3 -9.97 -1.12 -22.76
N LEU A 4 -9.55 -0.52 -21.65
CA LEU A 4 -8.15 -0.22 -21.36
C LEU A 4 -7.36 -1.53 -21.15
N ALA A 5 -7.89 -2.47 -20.38
CA ALA A 5 -7.27 -3.77 -20.17
C ALA A 5 -7.13 -4.55 -21.49
N HIS A 6 -8.16 -4.58 -22.34
CA HIS A 6 -8.08 -5.20 -23.68
C HIS A 6 -7.04 -4.50 -24.56
N PHE A 7 -7.01 -3.17 -24.56
CA PHE A 7 -6.03 -2.40 -25.32
C PHE A 7 -4.59 -2.70 -24.88
N LEU A 8 -4.32 -2.71 -23.58
CA LEU A 8 -3.00 -3.04 -23.05
C LEU A 8 -2.63 -4.49 -23.41
N MET A 9 -3.54 -5.45 -23.22
CA MET A 9 -3.26 -6.87 -23.42
C MET A 9 -3.21 -7.34 -24.88
N ALA A 10 -3.58 -6.50 -25.84
CA ALA A 10 -3.61 -6.84 -27.26
C ALA A 10 -2.20 -6.90 -27.91
N SER A 11 -1.15 -6.34 -27.30
CA SER A 11 0.23 -6.46 -27.80
C SER A 11 1.23 -6.34 -26.66
N GLU A 12 2.09 -7.36 -26.50
CA GLU A 12 3.14 -7.37 -25.47
C GLU A 12 4.15 -6.23 -25.66
N TRP A 13 4.56 -5.97 -26.90
CA TRP A 13 5.47 -4.87 -27.21
C TRP A 13 4.87 -3.52 -26.84
N ARG A 14 3.60 -3.28 -27.21
CA ARG A 14 2.92 -2.05 -26.84
C ARG A 14 2.80 -1.90 -25.33
N ALA A 15 2.43 -2.97 -24.62
CA ALA A 15 2.35 -2.95 -23.17
C ALA A 15 3.71 -2.68 -22.51
N ALA A 16 4.78 -3.30 -23.00
CA ALA A 16 6.13 -3.10 -22.47
C ALA A 16 6.62 -1.66 -22.66
N LEU A 17 6.37 -1.07 -23.83
CA LEU A 17 6.70 0.34 -24.10
C LEU A 17 5.87 1.30 -23.24
N ILE A 18 4.55 1.05 -23.11
CA ILE A 18 3.68 1.86 -22.25
C ILE A 18 4.11 1.75 -20.78
N ALA A 19 4.35 0.53 -20.28
CA ALA A 19 4.86 0.30 -18.93
C ALA A 19 6.16 1.09 -18.71
N SER A 20 7.11 0.97 -19.63
CA SER A 20 8.41 1.67 -19.54
C SER A 20 8.24 3.18 -19.55
N GLY A 21 7.40 3.72 -20.44
CA GLY A 21 7.12 5.16 -20.51
C GLY A 21 6.44 5.70 -19.23
N LEU A 22 5.49 4.94 -18.67
CA LEU A 22 4.82 5.33 -17.43
C LEU A 22 5.74 5.26 -16.20
N LEU A 23 6.77 4.39 -16.20
CA LEU A 23 7.74 4.33 -15.11
C LEU A 23 8.54 5.62 -14.95
N PHE A 24 8.79 6.35 -16.04
CA PHE A 24 9.51 7.62 -16.03
C PHE A 24 8.71 8.79 -15.45
N LEU A 25 7.40 8.67 -15.33
CA LEU A 25 6.57 9.75 -14.81
C LEU A 25 6.69 9.77 -13.27
N PRO A 26 7.25 10.86 -12.69
CA PRO A 26 7.32 10.99 -11.23
C PRO A 26 5.93 10.82 -10.63
N LEU A 27 5.85 10.15 -9.47
CA LEU A 27 4.58 9.82 -8.78
C LEU A 27 3.64 8.87 -9.53
N LEU A 28 3.91 8.52 -10.79
CA LEU A 28 3.10 7.63 -11.62
C LEU A 28 3.82 6.32 -11.99
N SER A 29 4.98 6.04 -11.40
CA SER A 29 5.70 4.78 -11.62
C SER A 29 4.85 3.54 -11.26
N TRP A 30 3.94 3.67 -10.28
CA TRP A 30 2.95 2.63 -9.97
C TRP A 30 2.05 2.29 -11.17
N ALA A 31 1.75 3.24 -12.06
CA ALA A 31 0.92 3.00 -13.24
C ALA A 31 1.67 2.10 -14.23
N GLY A 32 2.96 2.34 -14.45
CA GLY A 32 3.81 1.46 -15.25
C GLY A 32 3.91 0.06 -14.65
N ALA A 33 4.15 -0.04 -13.35
CA ALA A 33 4.16 -1.31 -12.62
C ALA A 33 2.81 -2.06 -12.70
N SER A 34 1.69 -1.34 -12.73
CA SER A 34 0.35 -1.94 -12.85
C SER A 34 0.13 -2.64 -14.20
N VAL A 35 0.72 -2.12 -15.29
CA VAL A 35 0.66 -2.77 -16.61
C VAL A 35 1.41 -4.11 -16.57
N VAL A 36 2.59 -4.14 -15.93
CA VAL A 36 3.36 -5.37 -15.75
C VAL A 36 2.60 -6.37 -14.87
N ALA A 37 2.02 -5.89 -13.76
CA ALA A 37 1.21 -6.70 -12.86
C ALA A 37 -0.03 -7.29 -13.55
N LEU A 38 -0.69 -6.55 -14.44
CA LEU A 38 -1.86 -7.04 -15.21
C LEU A 38 -1.49 -8.26 -16.05
N TYR A 39 -0.33 -8.24 -16.69
CA TYR A 39 0.21 -9.37 -17.45
C TYR A 39 0.56 -10.54 -16.53
N ALA A 40 1.28 -10.28 -15.43
CA ALA A 40 1.64 -11.28 -14.44
C ALA A 40 0.41 -12.01 -13.87
N LEU A 41 -0.65 -11.26 -13.52
CA LEU A 41 -1.90 -11.83 -12.99
C LEU A 41 -2.66 -12.67 -14.01
N ARG A 42 -2.66 -12.28 -15.30
CA ARG A 42 -3.47 -12.93 -16.33
C ARG A 42 -2.77 -14.11 -16.99
N ARG A 43 -1.46 -14.02 -17.22
CA ARG A 43 -0.68 -15.03 -17.97
C ARG A 43 0.34 -15.78 -17.09
N GLY A 44 0.60 -15.30 -15.88
CA GLY A 44 1.75 -15.72 -15.07
C GLY A 44 3.04 -15.02 -15.54
N LEU A 45 4.08 -15.03 -14.69
CA LEU A 45 5.37 -14.42 -15.01
C LEU A 45 6.08 -15.12 -16.17
N ASP A 46 5.97 -16.45 -16.25
CA ASP A 46 6.67 -17.25 -17.27
C ASP A 46 6.25 -16.89 -18.70
N LYS A 47 4.99 -16.49 -18.87
CA LYS A 47 4.38 -16.10 -20.15
C LYS A 47 4.28 -14.57 -20.33
N SER A 48 4.93 -13.79 -19.47
CA SER A 48 4.90 -12.31 -19.49
C SER A 48 6.31 -11.69 -19.54
N ARG A 49 7.29 -12.45 -20.05
CA ARG A 49 8.71 -12.09 -19.99
C ARG A 49 9.01 -10.76 -20.64
N LEU A 50 8.48 -10.50 -21.83
CA LEU A 50 8.74 -9.26 -22.57
C LEU A 50 8.24 -8.03 -21.78
N VAL A 51 6.99 -8.10 -21.30
CA VAL A 51 6.34 -7.02 -20.52
C VAL A 51 6.97 -6.85 -19.15
N THR A 52 7.72 -7.84 -18.65
CA THR A 52 8.43 -7.75 -17.36
C THR A 52 9.86 -7.26 -17.54
N LEU A 53 10.61 -7.85 -18.48
CA LEU A 53 12.05 -7.62 -18.64
C LEU A 53 12.38 -6.25 -19.22
N ILE A 54 11.59 -5.73 -20.17
CA ILE A 54 11.87 -4.41 -20.76
C ILE A 54 11.69 -3.29 -19.72
N PRO A 55 10.56 -3.18 -19.00
CA PRO A 55 10.42 -2.18 -17.95
C PRO A 55 11.42 -2.37 -16.81
N LEU A 56 11.78 -3.62 -16.48
CA LEU A 56 12.81 -3.92 -15.47
C LEU A 56 14.19 -3.42 -15.91
N LEU A 57 14.56 -3.60 -17.18
CA LEU A 57 15.80 -3.08 -17.74
C LEU A 57 15.82 -1.55 -17.65
N VAL A 58 14.74 -0.89 -18.07
CA VAL A 58 14.60 0.57 -18.00
C VAL A 58 14.75 1.08 -16.56
N ALA A 59 14.04 0.47 -15.62
CA ALA A 59 14.13 0.81 -14.21
C ALA A 59 15.53 0.56 -13.62
N SER A 60 16.22 -0.48 -14.09
CA SER A 60 17.59 -0.79 -13.67
C SER A 60 18.58 0.25 -14.19
N VAL A 61 18.42 0.72 -15.43
CA VAL A 61 19.25 1.80 -15.99
C VAL A 61 19.07 3.09 -15.19
N MET A 62 17.85 3.42 -14.75
CA MET A 62 17.61 4.57 -13.87
C MET A 62 18.28 4.39 -12.50
N ALA A 63 18.11 3.22 -11.89
CA ALA A 63 18.67 2.92 -10.57
C ALA A 63 20.21 3.00 -10.55
N PHE A 64 20.88 2.32 -11.50
CA PHE A 64 22.33 2.18 -11.47
C PHE A 64 23.07 3.22 -12.32
N GLY A 65 22.41 3.81 -13.32
CA GLY A 65 23.00 4.84 -14.18
C GLY A 65 22.78 6.26 -13.66
N PHE A 66 21.66 6.51 -12.97
CA PHE A 66 21.27 7.85 -12.50
C PHE A 66 21.06 7.94 -10.98
N GLY A 67 21.21 6.82 -10.25
CA GLY A 67 21.06 6.78 -8.79
C GLY A 67 19.61 6.80 -8.30
N ASP A 68 18.61 6.77 -9.18
CA ASP A 68 17.19 6.76 -8.80
C ASP A 68 16.63 5.34 -8.84
N SER A 69 16.61 4.69 -7.67
CA SER A 69 16.10 3.33 -7.51
C SER A 69 14.58 3.24 -7.26
N ALA A 70 13.87 4.36 -7.20
CA ALA A 70 12.48 4.36 -6.73
C ALA A 70 11.55 3.55 -7.65
N MET A 71 11.66 3.74 -8.96
CA MET A 71 10.86 3.01 -9.94
C MET A 71 11.20 1.51 -9.96
N LEU A 72 12.47 1.15 -9.73
CA LEU A 72 12.92 -0.24 -9.68
C LEU A 72 12.34 -0.95 -8.47
N LEU A 73 12.41 -0.32 -7.30
CA LEU A 73 11.84 -0.85 -6.06
C LEU A 73 10.34 -1.09 -6.21
N VAL A 74 9.57 -0.09 -6.66
CA VAL A 74 8.12 -0.23 -6.86
C VAL A 74 7.81 -1.35 -7.86
N LEU A 75 8.50 -1.40 -9.00
CA LEU A 75 8.28 -2.42 -10.02
C LEU A 75 8.56 -3.84 -9.49
N VAL A 76 9.71 -4.05 -8.85
CA VAL A 76 10.12 -5.36 -8.32
C VAL A 76 9.14 -5.84 -7.25
N ILE A 77 8.79 -4.97 -6.29
CA ILE A 77 7.82 -5.30 -5.24
C ILE A 77 6.48 -5.68 -5.89
N THR A 78 6.00 -4.88 -6.85
CA THR A 78 4.73 -5.15 -7.54
C THR A 78 4.74 -6.50 -8.26
N VAL A 79 5.83 -6.82 -8.98
CA VAL A 79 5.98 -8.10 -9.70
C VAL A 79 5.97 -9.28 -8.73
N VAL A 80 6.66 -9.17 -7.59
CA VAL A 80 6.65 -10.22 -6.56
C VAL A 80 5.25 -10.40 -5.98
N LEU A 81 4.57 -9.32 -5.58
CA LEU A 81 3.22 -9.40 -5.03
C LEU A 81 2.20 -9.89 -6.06
N ALA A 82 2.34 -9.53 -7.33
CA ALA A 82 1.52 -10.06 -8.43
C ALA A 82 1.72 -11.56 -8.61
N ALA A 83 2.96 -12.06 -8.49
CA ALA A 83 3.24 -13.49 -8.54
C ALA A 83 2.63 -14.25 -7.36
N VAL A 84 2.67 -13.67 -6.16
CA VAL A 84 2.01 -14.22 -4.96
C VAL A 84 0.51 -14.28 -5.19
N LEU A 85 -0.12 -13.19 -5.63
CA LEU A 85 -1.56 -13.14 -5.87
C LEU A 85 -1.98 -14.11 -6.98
N HIS A 86 -1.21 -14.20 -8.07
CA HIS A 86 -1.48 -15.13 -9.16
C HIS A 86 -1.45 -16.60 -8.73
N ARG A 87 -0.53 -16.97 -7.83
CA ARG A 87 -0.36 -18.36 -7.38
C ARG A 87 -1.30 -18.76 -6.25
N THR A 88 -1.59 -17.83 -5.34
CA THR A 88 -2.34 -18.12 -4.12
C THR A 88 -3.80 -17.70 -4.19
N LEU A 89 -4.15 -16.77 -5.09
CA LEU A 89 -5.46 -16.12 -5.16
C LEU A 89 -5.89 -15.51 -3.81
N SER A 90 -4.92 -15.12 -2.98
CA SER A 90 -5.15 -14.72 -1.59
C SER A 90 -4.52 -13.35 -1.30
N TRP A 91 -5.35 -12.36 -1.01
CA TRP A 91 -4.91 -11.07 -0.51
C TRP A 91 -4.22 -11.17 0.85
N LEU A 92 -4.61 -12.11 1.71
CA LEU A 92 -3.90 -12.35 2.96
C LEU A 92 -2.44 -12.76 2.71
N SER A 93 -2.20 -13.64 1.74
CA SER A 93 -0.84 -14.02 1.34
C SER A 93 -0.04 -12.82 0.81
N VAL A 94 -0.68 -11.95 0.02
CA VAL A 94 -0.08 -10.69 -0.46
C VAL A 94 0.30 -9.78 0.71
N LEU A 95 -0.56 -9.63 1.72
CA LEU A 95 -0.30 -8.77 2.88
C LEU A 95 0.80 -9.33 3.79
N MET A 96 0.85 -10.65 4.01
CA MET A 96 1.90 -11.27 4.82
C MET A 96 3.27 -11.16 4.14
N VAL A 97 3.35 -11.48 2.84
CA VAL A 97 4.59 -11.32 2.06
C VAL A 97 4.96 -9.85 1.94
N GLY A 98 3.98 -8.97 1.72
CA GLY A 98 4.15 -7.52 1.68
C GLY A 98 4.73 -6.98 2.98
N LEU A 99 4.26 -7.45 4.15
CA LEU A 99 4.86 -7.08 5.44
C LEU A 99 6.33 -7.51 5.52
N GLY A 100 6.64 -8.76 5.16
CA GLY A 100 8.02 -9.27 5.14
C GLY A 100 8.94 -8.44 4.22
N ILE A 101 8.48 -8.11 3.01
CA ILE A 101 9.20 -7.23 2.08
C ILE A 101 9.35 -5.84 2.68
N SER A 102 8.32 -5.30 3.35
CA SER A 102 8.37 -3.96 3.93
C SER A 102 9.40 -3.86 5.06
N LEU A 103 9.55 -4.92 5.87
CA LEU A 103 10.59 -4.99 6.90
C LEU A 103 11.99 -4.94 6.28
N ALA A 104 12.25 -5.70 5.21
CA ALA A 104 13.52 -5.63 4.48
C ALA A 104 13.71 -4.25 3.82
N LEU A 105 12.64 -3.67 3.28
CA LEU A 105 12.64 -2.39 2.61
C LEU A 105 13.04 -1.24 3.56
N VAL A 106 12.64 -1.29 4.83
CA VAL A 106 13.05 -0.31 5.84
C VAL A 106 14.58 -0.24 5.98
N PHE A 107 15.26 -1.38 6.00
CA PHE A 107 16.72 -1.41 6.04
C PHE A 107 17.33 -0.94 4.72
N LEU A 108 16.79 -1.41 3.60
CA LEU A 108 17.28 -1.04 2.27
C LEU A 108 17.14 0.46 2.00
N VAL A 109 16.00 1.05 2.32
CA VAL A 109 15.73 2.49 2.15
C VAL A 109 16.64 3.32 3.05
N GLY A 110 16.83 2.90 4.30
CA GLY A 110 17.75 3.57 5.21
C GLY A 110 19.19 3.63 4.68
N ALA A 111 19.63 2.59 3.97
CA ALA A 111 20.95 2.54 3.35
C ALA A 111 21.02 3.28 2.00
N LEU A 112 20.03 3.08 1.12
CA LEU A 112 20.05 3.65 -0.24
C LEU A 112 19.79 5.15 -0.28
N TYR A 113 18.97 5.68 0.65
CA TYR A 113 18.50 7.07 0.62
C TYR A 113 19.03 7.89 1.80
N GLU A 114 20.14 7.50 2.42
CA GLU A 114 20.66 8.15 3.64
C GLU A 114 20.78 9.67 3.50
N GLU A 115 21.39 10.14 2.41
CA GLU A 115 21.59 11.57 2.16
C GLU A 115 20.27 12.30 1.87
N THR A 116 19.40 11.71 1.04
CA THR A 116 18.06 12.25 0.77
C THR A 116 17.22 12.36 2.04
N LEU A 117 17.30 11.37 2.93
CA LEU A 117 16.59 11.34 4.20
C LEU A 117 17.13 12.40 5.17
N LYS A 118 18.45 12.60 5.24
CA LYS A 118 19.06 13.68 6.01
C LYS A 118 18.57 15.05 5.54
N GLY A 119 18.55 15.27 4.23
CA GLY A 119 18.02 16.50 3.63
C GLY A 119 16.52 16.70 3.93
N LEU A 120 15.72 15.64 3.83
CA LEU A 120 14.29 15.68 4.16
C LEU A 120 14.06 16.05 5.63
N VAL A 121 14.79 15.44 6.56
CA VAL A 121 14.69 15.75 7.99
C VAL A 121 15.05 17.21 8.26
N ALA A 122 16.11 17.74 7.62
CA ALA A 122 16.47 19.15 7.73
C ALA A 122 15.34 20.06 7.23
N ALA A 123 14.76 19.77 6.06
CA ALA A 123 13.64 20.54 5.51
C ALA A 123 12.39 20.48 6.40
N ILE A 124 12.07 19.32 7.00
CA ILE A 124 10.96 19.20 7.96
C ILE A 124 11.19 20.09 9.18
N LYS A 125 12.41 20.13 9.72
CA LYS A 125 12.78 20.97 10.87
C LYS A 125 12.66 22.47 10.60
N GLU A 126 12.85 22.90 9.35
CA GLU A 126 12.67 24.31 8.97
C GLU A 126 11.20 24.74 8.99
N VAL A 127 10.28 23.80 8.72
CA VAL A 127 8.83 24.06 8.62
C VAL A 127 8.10 23.79 9.93
N VAL A 128 8.52 22.79 10.69
CA VAL A 128 7.92 22.45 11.99
C VAL A 128 8.46 23.40 13.06
N ALA A 129 7.56 24.17 13.68
CA ALA A 129 7.89 25.19 14.67
C ALA A 129 8.65 24.66 15.90
N ALA A 130 9.36 25.60 16.54
CA ALA A 130 10.52 25.41 17.40
C ALA A 130 10.44 24.29 18.47
N PRO A 131 11.57 23.65 18.79
CA PRO A 131 11.74 22.67 19.88
C PRO A 131 11.12 23.05 21.23
N ALA A 132 10.79 24.33 21.46
CA ALA A 132 10.14 24.85 22.66
C ALA A 132 8.76 24.22 22.96
N GLN A 133 7.94 23.90 21.96
CA GLN A 133 6.62 23.28 22.19
C GLN A 133 6.72 21.80 22.59
N LEU A 134 7.66 21.05 22.00
CA LEU A 134 7.92 19.65 22.38
C LEU A 134 8.68 19.54 23.70
N SER A 135 9.57 20.50 23.98
CA SER A 135 10.27 20.61 25.27
C SER A 135 9.28 20.83 26.43
N ALA A 136 8.20 21.57 26.21
CA ALA A 136 7.10 21.72 27.18
C ALA A 136 6.33 20.41 27.45
N LEU A 137 6.40 19.43 26.53
CA LEU A 137 5.88 18.06 26.71
C LEU A 137 6.92 17.10 27.29
N GLY A 138 8.09 17.60 27.69
CA GLY A 138 9.17 16.79 28.28
C GLY A 138 10.00 15.99 27.27
N VAL A 139 9.86 16.26 25.96
CA VAL A 139 10.64 15.58 24.91
C VAL A 139 11.84 16.45 24.56
N ASP A 140 13.04 15.92 24.75
CA ASP A 140 14.28 16.61 24.43
C ASP A 140 14.57 16.63 22.92
N GLY A 141 15.26 17.67 22.47
CA GLY A 141 15.59 17.86 21.04
C GLY A 141 16.22 16.64 20.35
N PRO A 142 17.20 15.94 20.98
CA PRO A 142 17.79 14.73 20.40
C PRO A 142 16.78 13.60 20.14
N THR A 143 15.80 13.41 21.02
CA THR A 143 14.75 12.40 20.81
C THR A 143 13.85 12.78 19.65
N VAL A 144 13.47 14.05 19.54
CA VAL A 144 12.68 14.57 18.40
C VAL A 144 13.42 14.34 17.08
N ASP A 145 14.72 14.59 17.07
CA ASP A 145 15.58 14.36 15.91
C ASP A 145 15.63 12.89 15.50
N ALA A 146 15.79 11.99 16.48
CA ALA A 146 15.79 10.55 16.26
C ALA A 146 14.43 10.03 15.75
N TRP A 147 13.33 10.59 16.27
CA TRP A 147 11.98 10.30 15.79
C TRP A 147 11.79 10.73 14.34
N MET A 148 12.15 11.97 13.99
CA MET A 148 12.04 12.45 12.61
C MET A 148 12.87 11.60 11.65
N ALA A 149 14.12 11.31 11.98
CA ALA A 149 14.98 10.47 11.15
C ALA A 149 14.38 9.07 10.92
N SER A 150 13.91 8.42 11.99
CA SER A 150 13.34 7.07 11.91
C SER A 150 12.00 7.06 11.18
N LEU A 151 11.14 8.04 11.43
CA LEU A 151 9.86 8.17 10.75
C LEU A 151 10.04 8.47 9.26
N SER A 152 11.04 9.26 8.86
CA SER A 152 11.35 9.51 7.44
C SER A 152 11.73 8.22 6.71
N VAL A 153 12.55 7.34 7.31
CA VAL A 153 12.87 6.01 6.75
C VAL A 153 11.60 5.18 6.58
N GLY A 154 10.79 5.11 7.64
CA GLY A 154 9.54 4.35 7.63
C GLY A 154 8.54 4.87 6.60
N ALA A 155 8.39 6.19 6.51
CA ALA A 155 7.48 6.86 5.57
C ALA A 155 7.91 6.63 4.12
N LEU A 156 9.19 6.75 3.79
CA LEU A 156 9.68 6.50 2.43
C LEU A 156 9.53 5.02 2.05
N SER A 157 9.78 4.09 2.98
CA SER A 157 9.54 2.65 2.78
C SER A 157 8.05 2.36 2.54
N PHE A 158 7.19 2.99 3.33
CA PHE A 158 5.74 2.91 3.20
C PHE A 158 5.25 3.43 1.85
N VAL A 159 5.76 4.56 1.36
CA VAL A 159 5.40 5.11 0.03
C VAL A 159 5.71 4.13 -1.10
N HIS A 160 6.88 3.48 -1.07
CA HIS A 160 7.23 2.45 -2.05
C HIS A 160 6.28 1.25 -2.00
N MET A 161 5.98 0.75 -0.80
CA MET A 161 5.08 -0.40 -0.65
C MET A 161 3.63 -0.05 -1.02
N VAL A 162 3.12 1.11 -0.61
CA VAL A 162 1.79 1.60 -1.01
C VAL A 162 1.70 1.74 -2.52
N SER A 163 2.72 2.29 -3.17
CA SER A 163 2.76 2.41 -4.63
C SER A 163 2.67 1.04 -5.31
N ALA A 164 3.36 0.03 -4.77
CA ALA A 164 3.32 -1.32 -5.30
C ALA A 164 1.98 -2.04 -5.05
N ILE A 165 1.41 -1.93 -3.84
CA ILE A 165 0.08 -2.48 -3.53
C ILE A 165 -0.99 -1.78 -4.36
N PHE A 166 -0.88 -0.46 -4.57
CA PHE A 166 -1.81 0.29 -5.40
C PHE A 166 -1.71 -0.14 -6.86
N ALA A 167 -0.49 -0.30 -7.40
CA ALA A 167 -0.25 -0.85 -8.73
C ALA A 167 -0.89 -2.24 -8.91
N LEU A 168 -0.71 -3.14 -7.93
CA LEU A 168 -1.30 -4.48 -7.94
C LEU A 168 -2.83 -4.44 -7.87
N THR A 169 -3.38 -3.63 -6.96
CA THR A 169 -4.83 -3.47 -6.76
C THR A 169 -5.48 -2.92 -8.02
N PHE A 170 -4.88 -1.90 -8.64
CA PHE A 170 -5.33 -1.34 -9.91
C PHE A 170 -5.27 -2.36 -11.05
N ALA A 171 -4.17 -3.13 -11.15
CA ALA A 171 -4.02 -4.19 -12.12
C ALA A 171 -5.08 -5.29 -11.95
N ARG A 172 -5.34 -5.72 -10.70
CA ARG A 172 -6.37 -6.73 -10.39
C ARG A 172 -7.78 -6.21 -10.69
N ALA A 173 -8.07 -4.94 -10.38
CA ALA A 173 -9.34 -4.31 -10.71
C ALA A 173 -9.56 -4.22 -12.24
N LEU A 174 -8.53 -3.85 -13.01
CA LEU A 174 -8.57 -3.87 -14.48
C LEU A 174 -8.79 -5.27 -15.03
N GLN A 175 -8.05 -6.26 -14.50
CA GLN A 175 -8.17 -7.66 -14.90
C GLN A 175 -9.58 -8.19 -14.63
N ALA A 176 -10.15 -7.92 -13.46
CA ALA A 176 -11.50 -8.34 -13.09
C ALA A 176 -12.52 -7.73 -14.06
N GLN A 177 -12.47 -6.44 -14.34
CA GLN A 177 -13.46 -5.82 -15.23
C GLN A 177 -13.44 -6.36 -16.67
N ALA A 178 -12.29 -6.83 -17.17
CA ALA A 178 -12.17 -7.38 -18.52
C ALA A 178 -12.42 -8.89 -18.59
N PHE A 179 -12.00 -9.65 -17.58
CA PHE A 179 -11.91 -11.11 -17.68
C PHE A 179 -12.61 -11.86 -16.53
N ASN A 180 -13.01 -11.18 -15.46
CA ASN A 180 -13.71 -11.76 -14.31
C ASN A 180 -14.60 -10.69 -13.60
N PRO A 181 -15.70 -10.23 -14.23
CA PRO A 181 -16.49 -9.11 -13.72
C PRO A 181 -16.98 -9.37 -12.30
N GLY A 182 -16.80 -8.40 -11.38
CA GLY A 182 -17.16 -8.54 -9.96
C GLY A 182 -16.14 -9.32 -9.11
N GLY A 183 -15.17 -10.01 -9.71
CA GLY A 183 -14.20 -10.82 -8.98
C GLY A 183 -13.34 -10.01 -8.00
N PHE A 184 -12.85 -8.84 -8.40
CA PHE A 184 -12.07 -7.99 -7.49
C PHE A 184 -12.89 -7.48 -6.30
N LYS A 185 -14.16 -7.09 -6.52
CA LYS A 185 -15.05 -6.65 -5.44
C LYS A 185 -15.17 -7.76 -4.39
N THR A 186 -15.53 -8.97 -4.83
CA THR A 186 -15.68 -10.15 -3.97
C THR A 186 -14.40 -10.47 -3.19
N GLU A 187 -13.25 -10.42 -3.86
CA GLU A 187 -11.95 -10.69 -3.22
C GLU A 187 -11.57 -9.62 -2.19
N PHE A 188 -11.78 -8.34 -2.51
CA PHE A 188 -11.41 -7.22 -1.65
C PHE A 188 -12.31 -7.14 -0.42
N GLU A 189 -13.63 -7.30 -0.61
CA GLU A 189 -14.62 -7.32 0.48
C GLU A 189 -14.52 -8.58 1.36
N ALA A 190 -13.77 -9.60 0.95
CA ALA A 190 -13.49 -10.80 1.75
C ALA A 190 -12.19 -10.70 2.58
N VAL A 191 -11.44 -9.60 2.47
CA VAL A 191 -10.18 -9.45 3.20
C VAL A 191 -10.45 -9.26 4.69
N ILE A 192 -10.19 -10.30 5.47
CA ILE A 192 -10.16 -10.28 6.93
C ILE A 192 -8.81 -10.81 7.40
N LEU A 193 -8.22 -10.17 8.41
CA LEU A 193 -6.92 -10.57 8.93
C LEU A 193 -7.09 -11.61 10.05
N PRO A 194 -6.24 -12.65 10.12
CA PRO A 194 -6.18 -13.51 11.29
C PRO A 194 -5.81 -12.69 12.54
N PRO A 195 -6.43 -12.96 13.72
CA PRO A 195 -6.17 -12.21 14.95
C PRO A 195 -4.69 -12.03 15.29
N VAL A 196 -3.91 -13.11 15.21
CA VAL A 196 -2.47 -13.09 15.52
C VAL A 196 -1.71 -12.15 14.57
N PHE A 197 -2.06 -12.16 13.29
CA PHE A 197 -1.44 -11.28 12.30
C PHE A 197 -1.83 -9.82 12.52
N ALA A 198 -3.11 -9.54 12.79
CA ALA A 198 -3.59 -8.19 13.09
C ALA A 198 -2.94 -7.60 14.34
N VAL A 199 -2.87 -8.36 15.44
CA VAL A 199 -2.20 -7.94 16.68
C VAL A 199 -0.70 -7.76 16.46
N GLY A 200 -0.03 -8.66 15.73
CA GLY A 200 1.39 -8.51 15.39
C GLY A 200 1.68 -7.23 14.61
N CYS A 201 0.85 -6.91 13.61
CA CYS A 201 0.93 -5.65 12.87
C CYS A 201 0.70 -4.43 13.77
N LEU A 202 -0.26 -4.49 14.69
CA LEU A 202 -0.54 -3.39 15.62
C LEU A 202 0.62 -3.16 16.60
N VAL A 203 1.18 -4.23 17.16
CA VAL A 203 2.35 -4.17 18.04
C VAL A 203 3.51 -3.56 17.29
N LEU A 204 3.80 -4.03 16.07
CA LEU A 204 4.85 -3.47 15.22
C LEU A 204 4.62 -1.99 14.95
N ALA A 205 3.38 -1.59 14.62
CA ALA A 205 2.98 -0.21 14.40
C ALA A 205 3.21 0.68 15.64
N ALA A 206 3.03 0.15 16.85
CA ALA A 206 3.14 0.88 18.10
C ALA A 206 4.56 0.88 18.71
N THR A 207 5.41 -0.08 18.34
CA THR A 207 6.70 -0.32 19.01
C THR A 207 7.62 0.90 19.11
N GLY A 208 7.63 1.78 18.11
CA GLY A 208 8.46 2.97 18.09
C GLY A 208 8.17 4.00 19.19
N PHE A 209 6.94 4.01 19.72
CA PHE A 209 6.56 4.88 20.83
C PHE A 209 6.83 4.26 22.21
N LEU A 210 7.08 2.95 22.26
CA LEU A 210 7.11 2.18 23.50
C LEU A 210 8.51 1.76 23.94
N ILE A 211 9.45 1.64 23.00
CA ILE A 211 10.75 1.00 23.26
C ILE A 211 11.91 1.94 22.94
N ASP A 212 12.09 2.31 21.67
CA ASP A 212 13.23 3.11 21.22
C ASP A 212 12.85 3.95 19.98
N PRO A 213 13.30 5.22 19.89
CA PRO A 213 13.11 6.09 18.72
C PRO A 213 13.42 5.44 17.38
N TRP A 214 14.46 4.60 17.31
CA TRP A 214 14.87 3.87 16.12
C TRP A 214 13.76 2.96 15.60
N MET A 215 12.96 2.37 16.48
CA MET A 215 11.89 1.44 16.12
C MET A 215 10.70 2.13 15.41
N LEU A 216 10.58 3.46 15.47
CA LEU A 216 9.54 4.20 14.73
C LEU A 216 9.58 3.98 13.22
N ARG A 217 10.74 3.60 12.66
CA ARG A 217 10.87 3.25 11.24
C ARG A 217 9.93 2.12 10.80
N PHE A 218 9.53 1.24 11.72
CA PHE A 218 8.64 0.12 11.41
C PHE A 218 7.17 0.48 11.54
N SER A 219 6.85 1.63 12.15
CA SER A 219 5.47 2.00 12.45
C SER A 219 4.59 2.09 11.20
N PRO A 220 5.00 2.82 10.14
CA PRO A 220 4.19 2.91 8.92
C PRO A 220 3.98 1.56 8.23
N VAL A 221 5.01 0.71 8.18
CA VAL A 221 4.95 -0.58 7.48
C VAL A 221 4.15 -1.63 8.25
N GLY A 222 4.15 -1.57 9.59
CA GLY A 222 3.29 -2.39 10.44
C GLY A 222 1.82 -1.99 10.35
N ALA A 223 1.52 -0.69 10.18
CA ALA A 223 0.15 -0.20 10.02
C ALA A 223 -0.46 -0.57 8.66
N LEU A 224 0.37 -0.75 7.62
CA LEU A 224 -0.10 -0.90 6.24
C LEU A 224 -1.10 -2.07 6.02
N PRO A 225 -0.86 -3.31 6.50
CA PRO A 225 -1.86 -4.38 6.35
C PRO A 225 -3.18 -4.07 7.05
N LEU A 226 -3.13 -3.41 8.21
CA LEU A 226 -4.31 -3.01 8.97
C LEU A 226 -5.11 -1.96 8.20
N MET A 227 -4.44 -0.95 7.64
CA MET A 227 -5.08 0.09 6.83
C MET A 227 -5.74 -0.50 5.58
N PHE A 228 -5.07 -1.43 4.88
CA PHE A 228 -5.65 -2.12 3.72
C PHE A 228 -6.90 -2.93 4.11
N ALA A 229 -6.82 -3.70 5.19
CA ALA A 229 -7.96 -4.47 5.70
C ALA A 229 -9.10 -3.58 6.21
N GLY A 230 -8.80 -2.43 6.82
CA GLY A 230 -9.80 -1.46 7.26
C GLY A 230 -10.56 -0.83 6.08
N ILE A 231 -9.86 -0.49 4.98
CA ILE A 231 -10.53 -0.02 3.76
C ILE A 231 -11.42 -1.13 3.17
N ALA A 232 -10.92 -2.38 3.14
CA ALA A 232 -11.69 -3.53 2.71
C ALA A 232 -12.95 -3.76 3.56
N LEU A 233 -12.86 -3.57 4.87
CA LEU A 233 -14.00 -3.63 5.79
C LEU A 233 -15.07 -2.59 5.43
N VAL A 234 -14.68 -1.34 5.21
CA VAL A 234 -15.64 -0.28 4.81
C VAL A 234 -16.32 -0.64 3.49
N HIS A 235 -15.58 -1.15 2.50
CA HIS A 235 -16.17 -1.63 1.24
C HIS A 235 -17.14 -2.79 1.48
N GLY A 236 -16.79 -3.76 2.32
CA GLY A 236 -17.67 -4.89 2.64
C GLY A 236 -18.98 -4.44 3.30
N LEU A 237 -18.91 -3.53 4.28
CA LEU A 237 -20.09 -3.03 4.99
C LEU A 237 -20.97 -2.12 4.13
N THR A 238 -20.37 -1.26 3.30
CA THR A 238 -21.14 -0.36 2.42
C THR A 238 -21.71 -1.08 1.20
N GLY A 239 -21.01 -2.12 0.72
CA GLY A 239 -21.48 -3.01 -0.35
C GLY A 239 -22.77 -3.73 0.02
N MET A 240 -22.99 -4.05 1.29
CA MET A 240 -24.23 -4.63 1.81
C MET A 240 -25.42 -3.66 1.81
N ARG A 241 -25.15 -2.35 1.92
CA ARG A 241 -26.18 -1.29 1.92
C ARG A 241 -26.46 -0.72 0.52
N GLU A 242 -25.78 -1.22 -0.51
CA GLU A 242 -25.80 -0.72 -1.90
C GLU A 242 -25.64 0.81 -2.07
N SER A 243 -25.11 1.50 -1.06
CA SER A 243 -25.09 2.96 -1.02
C SER A 243 -23.81 3.54 -1.61
N ARG A 244 -23.92 4.13 -2.80
CA ARG A 244 -22.83 4.88 -3.43
C ARG A 244 -22.45 6.14 -2.63
N GLY A 245 -23.41 6.76 -1.94
CA GLY A 245 -23.19 7.97 -1.15
C GLY A 245 -22.22 7.75 0.01
N LEU A 246 -22.33 6.60 0.71
CA LEU A 246 -21.44 6.25 1.82
C LEU A 246 -19.99 6.08 1.36
N ILE A 247 -19.75 5.42 0.22
CA ILE A 247 -18.40 5.26 -0.33
C ILE A 247 -17.81 6.62 -0.75
N ILE A 248 -18.62 7.49 -1.36
CA ILE A 248 -18.18 8.84 -1.74
C ILE A 248 -17.77 9.63 -0.49
N MET A 249 -18.63 9.67 0.54
CA MET A 249 -18.31 10.34 1.80
C MET A 249 -17.07 9.76 2.47
N PHE A 250 -16.91 8.44 2.48
CA PHE A 250 -15.73 7.78 3.03
C PHE A 250 -14.45 8.26 2.35
N TYR A 251 -14.39 8.28 1.01
CA TYR A 251 -13.20 8.74 0.30
C TYR A 251 -12.99 10.26 0.41
N THR A 252 -14.06 11.06 0.45
CA THR A 252 -13.96 12.50 0.73
C THR A 252 -13.36 12.73 2.12
N ALA A 253 -13.86 12.04 3.13
CA ALA A 253 -13.33 12.13 4.49
C ALA A 253 -11.87 11.64 4.53
N LEU A 254 -11.55 10.55 3.82
CA LEU A 254 -10.19 10.00 3.74
C LEU A 254 -9.20 11.02 3.18
N VAL A 255 -9.60 11.91 2.27
CA VAL A 255 -8.74 12.97 1.72
C VAL A 255 -8.51 14.11 2.72
N PHE A 256 -9.54 14.54 3.45
CA PHE A 256 -9.44 15.67 4.38
C PHE A 256 -8.92 15.30 5.77
N PHE A 257 -9.11 14.04 6.19
CA PHE A 257 -8.78 13.53 7.52
C PHE A 257 -7.85 12.31 7.48
N THR A 258 -7.01 12.22 6.44
CA THR A 258 -6.14 11.08 6.15
C THR A 258 -5.44 10.48 7.37
N PRO A 259 -4.63 11.22 8.16
CA PRO A 259 -3.87 10.60 9.26
C PRO A 259 -4.79 9.99 10.34
N TYR A 260 -5.91 10.66 10.66
CA TYR A 260 -6.85 10.21 11.68
C TYR A 260 -7.66 9.00 11.20
N LEU A 261 -8.13 9.02 9.95
CA LEU A 261 -8.92 7.92 9.41
C LEU A 261 -8.08 6.68 9.17
N LEU A 262 -6.83 6.80 8.74
CA LEU A 262 -5.95 5.63 8.59
C LEU A 262 -5.67 4.95 9.93
N LEU A 263 -5.50 5.73 11.00
CA LEU A 263 -5.40 5.19 12.36
C LEU A 263 -6.69 4.48 12.78
N LEU A 264 -7.85 5.12 12.57
CA LEU A 264 -9.15 4.52 12.88
C LEU A 264 -9.35 3.21 12.11
N LEU A 265 -9.03 3.18 10.81
CA LEU A 265 -9.13 1.99 9.96
C LEU A 265 -8.21 0.88 10.46
N ALA A 266 -7.00 1.22 10.92
CA ALA A 266 -6.09 0.23 11.48
C ALA A 266 -6.66 -0.41 12.76
N LEU A 267 -7.25 0.39 13.65
CA LEU A 267 -7.90 -0.12 14.86
C LEU A 267 -9.14 -0.96 14.53
N LEU A 268 -9.98 -0.50 13.61
CA LEU A 268 -11.16 -1.23 13.17
C LEU A 268 -10.79 -2.58 12.54
N ALA A 269 -9.70 -2.64 11.77
CA ALA A 269 -9.22 -3.90 11.19
C ALA A 269 -8.78 -4.91 12.27
N VAL A 270 -8.20 -4.44 13.38
CA VAL A 270 -7.85 -5.31 14.51
C VAL A 270 -9.11 -5.81 15.20
N ILE A 271 -10.10 -4.95 15.42
CA ILE A 271 -11.38 -5.37 16.05
C ILE A 271 -12.12 -6.36 15.14
N ASP A 272 -12.18 -6.08 13.84
CA ASP A 272 -12.82 -6.94 12.84
C ASP A 272 -12.20 -8.35 12.80
N ALA A 273 -10.89 -8.46 13.03
CA ALA A 273 -10.21 -9.76 13.10
C ALA A 273 -10.77 -10.70 14.19
N PHE A 274 -11.34 -10.16 15.27
CA PHE A 274 -11.97 -10.94 16.35
C PHE A 274 -13.48 -10.99 16.27
N VAL A 275 -14.11 -9.89 15.86
CA VAL A 275 -15.57 -9.71 15.91
C VAL A 275 -16.25 -10.26 14.64
N ASP A 276 -15.56 -10.17 13.50
CA ASP A 276 -16.10 -10.39 12.16
C ASP A 276 -17.40 -9.60 11.94
N PHE A 277 -17.25 -8.28 11.73
CA PHE A 277 -18.39 -7.37 11.59
C PHE A 277 -19.27 -7.72 10.40
N ARG A 278 -18.67 -8.23 9.31
CA ARG A 278 -19.37 -8.56 8.07
C ARG A 278 -20.34 -9.73 8.28
N THR A 279 -19.89 -10.80 8.91
CA THR A 279 -20.78 -11.94 9.22
C THR A 279 -21.90 -11.57 10.19
N ARG A 280 -21.66 -10.62 11.10
CA ARG A 280 -22.69 -10.12 12.04
C ARG A 280 -23.73 -9.25 11.35
N ALA A 281 -23.28 -8.30 10.52
CA ALA A 281 -24.17 -7.41 9.79
C ALA A 281 -25.10 -8.15 8.82
N GLN A 282 -24.72 -9.35 8.34
CA GLN A 282 -25.58 -10.18 7.50
C GLN A 282 -26.72 -10.88 8.28
N LYS A 283 -26.59 -10.97 9.61
CA LYS A 283 -27.57 -11.64 10.48
C LYS A 283 -28.59 -10.66 11.08
N GLU A 284 -28.30 -9.37 11.05
CA GLU A 284 -29.25 -8.32 11.45
C GLU A 284 -30.09 -7.95 10.21
N PRO A 285 -31.43 -8.06 10.25
CA PRO A 285 -32.26 -7.52 9.18
C PRO A 285 -32.01 -6.02 9.07
N PRO A 286 -32.00 -5.44 7.85
CA PRO A 286 -32.01 -3.99 7.73
C PRO A 286 -33.21 -3.45 8.51
N GLU A 287 -32.97 -2.58 9.48
CA GLU A 287 -34.03 -1.76 10.04
C GLU A 287 -34.59 -0.94 8.87
N ASP A 288 -35.86 -1.19 8.52
CA ASP A 288 -36.60 -0.30 7.63
C ASP A 288 -36.65 1.06 8.33
N GLU A 289 -35.78 1.99 7.91
CA GLU A 289 -35.91 3.42 8.23
C GLU A 289 -37.08 3.99 7.41
N ASP A 290 -38.30 3.55 7.76
CA ASP A 290 -39.55 4.20 7.39
C ASP A 290 -40.23 4.69 8.68
N GLU A 291 -39.78 5.85 9.20
CA GLU A 291 -40.61 6.83 9.95
C GLU A 291 -40.18 8.27 9.64
#